data_AF-A0A9P8B845-F1
#
_entry.id   AF-A0A9P8B845-F1
#
_cell.length_a   1.000
_cell.length_b   1.000
_cell.length_c   1.000
_cell.angle_alpha   90.00
_cell.angle_beta   90.00
_cell.angle_gamma   90.00
#
_symmetry.space_group_name_H-M   'P 1'
#
loop_
_entity.id
_entity.type
_entity.pdbx_description
1 polymer ?
#
loop_
_entity_poly.entity_id
_entity_poly.type
_entity_poly.pdbx_seq_one_letter_code
_entity_poly.pdbx_strand_id
1 'polypeptide(L)'
;MSSFLFGDWFWWHENKSRTDCDYLLKDVLLHPDFKLDDLHNVNFKAIDNQMVTSSKGSPIASPTIDGWKKTEVIIDALIKNSKPTPFSIPSLHHHSLVSVIQDIFTNDAATKSFCYQPYQEYWKVPGMDNAECLHGELYMSDAFNQAHEALQQQPSVDMILCVICMMMLWSDSMHLTSFRQVKLWPLYLYFGNQLKYE
;
A
#
# COMPACT_ATOMS: atom_id res chain seq x y z
N MET A 1 -2.24 26.18 -20.38
CA MET A 1 -3.22 25.96 -19.29
C MET A 1 -4.37 25.10 -19.79
N SER A 2 -4.98 25.44 -20.93
CA SER A 2 -6.08 24.68 -21.54
C SER A 2 -5.75 23.21 -21.84
N SER A 3 -4.54 22.94 -22.35
CA SER A 3 -4.04 21.58 -22.59
C SER A 3 -3.84 20.77 -21.31
N PHE A 4 -3.50 21.43 -20.20
CA PHE A 4 -3.41 20.81 -18.88
C PHE A 4 -4.81 20.46 -18.35
N LEU A 5 -5.77 21.41 -18.37
CA LEU A 5 -7.15 21.16 -17.92
C LEU A 5 -7.81 20.00 -18.68
N PHE A 6 -7.58 19.94 -20.00
CA PHE A 6 -8.09 18.85 -20.84
C PHE A 6 -7.41 17.51 -20.53
N GLY A 7 -6.09 17.50 -20.34
CA GLY A 7 -5.33 16.31 -19.96
C GLY A 7 -5.68 15.80 -18.56
N ASP A 8 -5.85 16.71 -17.60
CA ASP A 8 -6.23 16.41 -16.22
C ASP A 8 -7.60 15.72 -16.16
N TRP A 9 -8.60 16.29 -16.83
CA TRP A 9 -9.90 15.63 -16.98
C TRP A 9 -9.77 14.23 -17.59
N PHE A 10 -8.98 14.08 -18.67
CA PHE A 10 -8.80 12.79 -19.34
C PHE A 10 -8.18 11.72 -18.43
N TRP A 11 -7.24 12.09 -17.55
CA TRP A 11 -6.53 11.16 -16.69
C TRP A 11 -7.29 10.81 -15.40
N TRP A 12 -8.05 11.74 -14.83
CA TRP A 12 -8.76 11.51 -13.55
C TRP A 12 -10.17 10.93 -13.72
N HIS A 13 -10.75 11.00 -14.91
CA HIS A 13 -12.12 10.57 -15.16
C HIS A 13 -12.17 9.29 -16.00
N GLU A 14 -12.00 8.15 -15.33
CA GLU A 14 -11.93 6.84 -16.00
C GLU A 14 -13.27 6.39 -16.63
N ASN A 15 -14.41 6.87 -16.10
CA ASN A 15 -15.75 6.45 -16.50
C ASN A 15 -16.53 7.58 -17.17
N LYS A 16 -16.83 7.42 -18.47
CA LYS A 16 -17.66 8.36 -19.23
C LYS A 16 -19.10 8.30 -18.74
N SER A 17 -19.50 9.33 -17.99
CA SER A 17 -20.85 9.47 -17.41
C SER A 17 -21.47 10.82 -17.78
N ARG A 18 -22.76 11.01 -17.47
CA ARG A 18 -23.42 12.29 -17.70
C ARG A 18 -22.84 13.41 -16.81
N THR A 19 -22.50 13.07 -15.58
CA THR A 19 -21.81 13.98 -14.64
C THR A 19 -20.42 14.34 -15.14
N ASP A 20 -19.70 13.37 -15.71
CA ASP A 20 -18.38 13.58 -16.32
C ASP A 20 -18.46 14.53 -17.54
N CYS A 21 -19.50 14.37 -18.36
CA CYS A 21 -19.77 15.27 -19.48
C CYS A 21 -20.08 16.70 -19.00
N ASP A 22 -20.86 16.85 -17.93
CA ASP A 22 -21.17 18.16 -17.33
C ASP A 22 -19.91 18.84 -16.78
N TYR A 23 -18.99 18.07 -16.19
CA TYR A 23 -17.70 18.55 -15.69
C TYR A 23 -16.78 19.01 -16.84
N LEU A 24 -16.63 18.20 -17.89
CA LEU A 24 -15.89 18.60 -19.10
C LEU A 24 -16.42 19.93 -19.67
N LEU A 25 -17.74 20.09 -19.71
CA LEU A 25 -18.33 21.30 -20.27
C LEU A 25 -18.09 22.52 -19.36
N LYS A 26 -18.37 22.41 -18.06
CA LYS A 26 -18.37 23.56 -17.14
C LYS A 26 -16.97 23.92 -16.64
N ASP A 27 -16.20 22.91 -16.25
CA ASP A 27 -14.96 23.09 -15.50
C ASP A 27 -13.72 23.04 -16.40
N VAL A 28 -13.84 22.49 -17.62
CA VAL A 28 -12.74 22.44 -18.59
C VAL A 28 -12.99 23.40 -19.76
N LEU A 29 -14.04 23.18 -20.56
CA LEU A 29 -14.25 23.92 -21.82
C LEU A 29 -14.74 25.36 -21.62
N LEU A 30 -15.56 25.61 -20.60
CA LEU A 30 -16.07 26.94 -20.25
C LEU A 30 -15.19 27.68 -19.23
N HIS A 31 -14.04 27.12 -18.86
CA HIS A 31 -13.11 27.77 -17.94
C HIS A 31 -12.62 29.10 -18.54
N PRO A 32 -12.54 30.22 -17.76
CA PRO A 32 -12.25 31.56 -18.28
C PRO A 32 -10.90 31.66 -19.00
N ASP A 33 -9.92 30.84 -18.59
CA ASP A 33 -8.60 30.78 -19.21
C ASP A 33 -8.47 29.71 -20.31
N PHE A 34 -9.55 29.01 -20.65
CA PHE A 34 -9.53 27.98 -21.68
C PHE A 34 -9.55 28.60 -23.08
N LYS A 35 -8.53 28.27 -23.87
CA LYS A 35 -8.37 28.68 -25.26
C LYS A 35 -8.24 27.45 -26.12
N LEU A 36 -9.13 27.33 -27.11
CA LEU A 36 -9.12 26.20 -28.02
C LEU A 36 -7.82 26.10 -28.82
N ASP A 37 -7.24 27.24 -29.18
CA ASP A 37 -5.99 27.31 -29.95
C ASP A 37 -4.80 26.65 -29.23
N ASP A 38 -4.83 26.60 -27.88
CA ASP A 38 -3.80 25.94 -27.08
C ASP A 38 -3.76 24.42 -27.31
N LEU A 39 -4.80 23.82 -27.90
CA LEU A 39 -4.89 22.38 -28.16
C LEU A 39 -4.39 21.97 -29.54
N HIS A 40 -4.30 22.90 -30.49
CA HIS A 40 -4.14 22.59 -31.91
C HIS A 40 -2.86 21.81 -32.24
N ASN A 41 -1.79 22.00 -31.46
CA ASN A 41 -0.48 21.35 -31.68
C ASN A 41 0.01 20.54 -30.48
N VAL A 42 -0.90 20.17 -29.58
CA VAL A 42 -0.52 19.41 -28.37
C VAL A 42 -0.47 17.93 -28.70
N ASN A 43 0.71 17.34 -28.55
CA ASN A 43 0.90 15.90 -28.68
C ASN A 43 0.61 15.21 -27.34
N PHE A 44 -0.67 14.97 -27.07
CA PHE A 44 -1.11 14.29 -25.84
C PHE A 44 -0.43 12.93 -25.67
N LYS A 45 -0.25 12.16 -26.73
CA LYS A 45 0.46 10.88 -26.68
C LYS A 45 1.91 11.00 -26.19
N ALA A 46 2.62 12.07 -26.58
CA ALA A 46 3.98 12.32 -26.10
C ALA A 46 3.98 12.74 -24.61
N ILE A 47 2.98 13.51 -24.18
CA ILE A 47 2.79 13.92 -22.78
C ILE A 47 2.47 12.69 -21.92
N ASP A 48 1.56 11.83 -22.37
CA ASP A 48 1.18 10.58 -21.70
C ASP A 48 2.41 9.66 -21.54
N ASN A 49 3.19 9.50 -22.61
CA ASN A 49 4.44 8.74 -22.56
C ASN A 49 5.44 9.37 -21.59
N GLN A 50 5.53 10.70 -21.56
CA GLN A 50 6.38 11.42 -20.62
C GLN A 50 5.94 11.19 -19.17
N MET A 51 4.65 11.26 -18.85
CA MET A 51 4.11 11.00 -17.51
C MET A 51 4.40 9.56 -17.05
N VAL A 52 4.31 8.58 -17.95
CA VAL A 52 4.69 7.18 -17.70
C VAL A 52 6.21 7.02 -17.46
N THR A 53 7.03 7.89 -18.06
CA THR A 53 8.48 7.93 -17.78
C THR A 53 8.86 8.82 -16.60
N SER A 54 8.08 9.84 -16.24
CA SER A 54 8.34 10.72 -15.10
C SER A 54 7.96 10.07 -13.76
N SER A 55 7.01 9.13 -13.79
CA SER A 55 6.79 8.14 -12.72
C SER A 55 7.95 7.14 -12.60
N LYS A 56 8.90 7.13 -13.55
CA LYS A 56 10.21 6.47 -13.42
C LYS A 56 11.25 7.54 -13.11
N GLY A 57 11.42 7.89 -11.85
CA GLY A 57 12.44 8.84 -11.42
C GLY A 57 13.84 8.53 -11.99
N SER A 58 14.55 9.59 -12.40
CA SER A 58 15.99 9.75 -12.69
C SER A 58 16.80 8.59 -13.34
N PRO A 59 17.59 8.84 -14.39
CA PRO A 59 18.37 7.83 -15.12
C PRO A 59 19.69 7.46 -14.40
N ILE A 60 19.63 7.06 -13.13
CA ILE A 60 20.76 6.40 -12.46
C ILE A 60 20.25 5.17 -11.70
N ALA A 61 20.50 4.01 -12.31
CA ALA A 61 20.42 2.65 -11.77
C ALA A 61 19.02 2.01 -11.52
N SER A 62 18.72 1.02 -12.36
CA SER A 62 17.73 -0.09 -12.20
C SER A 62 16.26 0.24 -12.56
N PRO A 63 15.63 -0.53 -13.48
CA PRO A 63 14.24 -0.31 -13.86
C PRO A 63 13.33 -1.04 -12.87
N THR A 64 13.03 -0.44 -11.73
CA THR A 64 11.93 -0.91 -10.91
C THR A 64 11.04 0.24 -10.50
N ILE A 65 9.79 0.10 -10.94
CA ILE A 65 8.64 0.90 -10.52
C ILE A 65 8.60 0.84 -8.98
N ASP A 66 8.53 2.00 -8.33
CA ASP A 66 8.18 2.15 -6.91
C ASP A 66 8.92 1.21 -5.93
N GLY A 67 10.25 1.12 -6.02
CA GLY A 67 11.09 0.45 -4.99
C GLY A 67 11.07 -1.09 -4.99
N TRP A 68 10.32 -1.73 -5.89
CA TRP A 68 10.35 -3.19 -6.06
C TRP A 68 11.73 -3.67 -6.52
N LYS A 69 12.09 -4.91 -6.19
CA LYS A 69 13.34 -5.56 -6.60
C LYS A 69 13.03 -6.94 -7.15
N LYS A 70 13.85 -7.41 -8.08
CA LYS A 70 13.76 -8.77 -8.62
C LYS A 70 15.00 -9.55 -8.22
N THR A 71 14.80 -10.69 -7.57
CA THR A 71 15.89 -11.59 -7.18
C THR A 71 15.55 -13.03 -7.55
N GLU A 72 16.57 -13.81 -7.87
CA GLU A 72 16.44 -15.26 -7.96
C GLU A 72 16.62 -15.84 -6.56
N VAL A 73 15.69 -16.70 -6.13
CA VAL A 73 15.73 -17.32 -4.80
C VAL A 73 15.61 -18.82 -4.96
N ILE A 74 16.47 -19.55 -4.28
CA ILE A 74 16.41 -21.02 -4.21
C ILE A 74 15.80 -21.38 -2.85
N ILE A 75 14.68 -22.09 -2.87
CA ILE A 75 14.02 -22.60 -1.68
C ILE A 75 14.06 -24.12 -1.67
N ASP A 76 14.17 -24.72 -0.50
CA ASP A 76 14.04 -26.17 -0.37
C ASP A 76 12.56 -26.54 -0.32
N ALA A 77 12.05 -27.10 -1.42
CA ALA A 77 10.66 -27.52 -1.52
C ALA A 77 10.45 -28.84 -0.74
N LEU A 78 9.58 -28.79 0.27
CA LEU A 78 9.13 -29.96 1.00
C LEU A 78 7.92 -30.58 0.30
N ILE A 79 8.18 -31.46 -0.65
CA ILE A 79 7.12 -32.29 -1.26
C ILE A 79 6.88 -33.49 -0.33
N LYS A 80 5.60 -33.82 -0.10
CA LYS A 80 5.18 -34.89 0.82
C LYS A 80 5.87 -36.21 0.46
N ASN A 81 6.54 -36.81 1.45
CA ASN A 81 7.30 -38.07 1.35
C ASN A 81 8.58 -38.05 0.48
N SER A 82 9.16 -36.87 0.21
CA SER A 82 10.46 -36.76 -0.46
C SER A 82 11.45 -35.92 0.33
N LYS A 83 12.75 -36.11 0.05
CA LYS A 83 13.81 -35.27 0.61
C LYS A 83 13.64 -33.82 0.13
N PRO A 84 14.01 -32.81 0.96
CA PRO A 84 14.01 -31.42 0.54
C PRO A 84 14.78 -31.28 -0.78
N THR A 85 14.11 -30.75 -1.81
CA THR A 85 14.68 -30.59 -3.15
C THR A 85 14.80 -29.10 -3.45
N PRO A 86 15.98 -28.60 -3.84
CA PRO A 86 16.16 -27.19 -4.15
C PRO A 86 15.31 -26.81 -5.36
N PHE A 87 14.50 -25.77 -5.21
CA PHE A 87 13.61 -25.22 -6.22
C PHE A 87 14.01 -23.76 -6.46
N SER A 88 14.46 -23.44 -7.69
CA SER A 88 14.79 -22.07 -8.06
C SER A 88 13.53 -21.33 -8.51
N ILE A 89 13.34 -20.13 -7.94
CA ILE A 89 12.36 -19.13 -8.34
C ILE A 89 13.13 -18.07 -9.14
N PRO A 90 13.02 -18.06 -10.48
CA PRO A 90 13.88 -17.24 -11.34
C PRO A 90 13.70 -15.73 -11.17
N SER A 91 12.52 -15.29 -10.69
CA SER A 91 12.21 -13.88 -10.57
C SER A 91 11.15 -13.67 -9.49
N LEU A 92 11.61 -13.58 -8.24
CA LEU A 92 10.82 -13.11 -7.12
C LEU A 92 10.82 -11.58 -7.13
N HIS A 93 9.63 -10.98 -7.22
CA HIS A 93 9.45 -9.54 -7.03
C HIS A 93 9.20 -9.29 -5.55
N HIS A 94 10.01 -8.44 -4.92
CA HIS A 94 9.89 -8.13 -3.51
C HIS A 94 10.23 -6.68 -3.22
N HIS A 95 9.75 -6.16 -2.08
CA HIS A 95 10.08 -4.82 -1.60
C HIS A 95 10.85 -4.92 -0.27
N SER A 96 11.69 -3.94 0.03
CA SER A 96 12.32 -3.86 1.36
C SER A 96 11.27 -3.46 2.39
N LEU A 97 11.09 -4.25 3.45
CA LEU A 97 10.17 -3.93 4.55
C LEU A 97 10.50 -2.57 5.18
N VAL A 98 11.79 -2.28 5.39
CA VAL A 98 12.23 -0.98 5.93
C VAL A 98 11.79 0.17 5.02
N SER A 99 11.89 -0.01 3.71
CA SER A 99 11.47 1.02 2.76
C SER A 99 9.95 1.19 2.73
N VAL A 100 9.18 0.10 2.87
CA VAL A 100 7.70 0.20 3.00
C VAL A 100 7.33 0.94 4.28
N ILE A 101 7.96 0.59 5.42
CA ILE A 101 7.71 1.26 6.70
C ILE A 101 8.03 2.74 6.60
N GLN A 102 9.19 3.11 6.04
CA GLN A 102 9.57 4.51 5.86
C GLN A 102 8.58 5.27 4.97
N ASP A 103 8.17 4.67 3.85
CA ASP A 103 7.23 5.28 2.92
C ASP A 103 5.87 5.54 3.58
N ILE A 104 5.31 4.53 4.26
CA ILE A 104 4.02 4.65 4.95
C ILE A 104 4.10 5.74 6.03
N PHE A 105 5.07 5.68 6.93
CA PHE A 105 5.20 6.67 8.02
C PHE A 105 5.55 8.09 7.55
N THR A 106 6.03 8.26 6.31
CA THR A 106 6.34 9.58 5.76
C THR A 106 5.19 10.14 4.92
N ASN A 107 4.54 9.30 4.12
CA ASN A 107 3.66 9.74 3.02
C ASN A 107 2.19 9.35 3.23
N ASP A 108 1.88 8.35 4.05
CA ASP A 108 0.51 7.87 4.23
C ASP A 108 -0.24 8.69 5.30
N ALA A 109 -1.39 9.25 4.91
CA ALA A 109 -2.25 10.00 5.80
C ALA A 109 -2.87 9.14 6.91
N ALA A 110 -3.05 7.83 6.68
CA ALA A 110 -3.58 6.88 7.65
C ALA A 110 -2.69 6.77 8.89
N THR A 111 -1.40 7.11 8.81
CA THR A 111 -0.50 7.10 9.97
C THR A 111 -0.95 8.03 11.10
N LYS A 112 -1.75 9.05 10.79
CA LYS A 112 -2.30 9.96 11.80
C LYS A 112 -3.33 9.30 12.72
N SER A 113 -4.00 8.24 12.25
CA SER A 113 -4.99 7.48 13.03
C SER A 113 -4.43 6.19 13.60
N PHE A 114 -3.13 5.92 13.41
CA PHE A 114 -2.50 4.72 13.96
C PHE A 114 -2.56 4.70 15.49
N CYS A 115 -2.92 3.55 16.02
CA CYS A 115 -2.87 3.24 17.43
C CYS A 115 -1.43 2.84 17.81
N TYR A 116 -0.76 3.70 18.58
CA TYR A 116 0.61 3.46 19.07
C TYR A 116 0.67 2.97 20.52
N GLN A 117 -0.37 3.27 21.29
CA GLN A 117 -0.49 2.87 22.69
C GLN A 117 -1.47 1.71 22.79
N PRO A 118 -1.07 0.57 23.37
CA PRO A 118 -1.99 -0.53 23.48
C PRO A 118 -2.96 -0.37 24.63
N TYR A 119 -4.04 -1.12 24.53
CA TYR A 119 -5.03 -1.26 25.57
C TYR A 119 -5.73 -2.62 25.43
N GLN A 120 -6.31 -3.09 26.53
CA GLN A 120 -7.15 -4.27 26.54
C GLN A 120 -8.57 -3.84 26.94
N GLU A 121 -9.56 -4.40 26.27
CA GLU A 121 -10.96 -4.18 26.61
C GLU A 121 -11.51 -5.40 27.34
N TYR A 122 -12.32 -5.16 28.36
CA TYR A 122 -12.93 -6.22 29.16
C TYR A 122 -14.44 -6.02 29.16
N TRP A 123 -15.17 -7.09 28.84
CA TRP A 123 -16.62 -7.12 28.93
C TRP A 123 -17.04 -7.72 30.28
N LYS A 124 -17.92 -7.02 30.99
CA LYS A 124 -18.48 -7.50 32.26
C LYS A 124 -20.00 -7.55 32.19
N VAL A 125 -20.55 -8.75 32.34
CA VAL A 125 -22.00 -8.94 32.41
C VAL A 125 -22.50 -8.50 33.80
N PRO A 126 -23.55 -7.65 33.88
CA PRO A 126 -24.15 -7.28 35.15
C PRO A 126 -24.62 -8.53 35.93
N GLY A 127 -24.09 -8.72 37.14
CA GLY A 127 -24.41 -9.86 38.00
C GLY A 127 -23.45 -11.05 37.90
N MET A 128 -22.44 -11.01 37.03
CA MET A 128 -21.29 -11.93 37.07
C MET A 128 -20.05 -11.21 37.63
N ASP A 129 -19.26 -11.93 38.42
CA ASP A 129 -18.02 -11.41 39.00
C ASP A 129 -16.86 -11.41 37.99
N ASN A 130 -16.90 -12.29 36.99
CA ASN A 130 -15.85 -12.44 36.01
C ASN A 130 -16.02 -11.45 34.85
N ALA A 131 -14.94 -10.77 34.49
CA ALA A 131 -14.84 -10.01 33.26
C ALA A 131 -14.11 -10.85 32.20
N GLU A 132 -14.60 -10.81 30.97
CA GLU A 132 -14.02 -11.50 29.82
C GLU A 132 -13.18 -10.52 29.00
N CYS A 133 -11.97 -10.91 28.61
CA CYS A 133 -11.13 -10.09 27.73
C CYS A 133 -11.69 -10.12 26.31
N LEU A 134 -11.90 -8.95 25.71
CA LEU A 134 -12.33 -8.81 24.33
C LEU A 134 -11.13 -8.85 23.41
N HIS A 135 -11.24 -9.65 22.35
CA HIS A 135 -10.25 -9.73 21.29
C HIS A 135 -10.80 -9.09 20.03
N GLY A 136 -10.08 -8.12 19.49
CA GLY A 136 -10.47 -7.40 18.28
C GLY A 136 -9.27 -7.03 17.45
N GLU A 137 -8.79 -5.80 17.65
CA GLU A 137 -7.71 -5.21 16.87
C GLU A 137 -6.34 -5.73 17.33
N LEU A 138 -5.35 -5.67 16.45
CA LEU A 138 -4.04 -6.29 16.71
C LEU A 138 -3.28 -5.59 17.84
N TYR A 139 -3.43 -4.27 17.97
CA TYR A 139 -2.86 -3.50 19.08
C TYR A 139 -3.55 -3.79 20.44
N MET A 140 -4.64 -4.56 20.47
CA MET A 140 -5.24 -5.10 21.70
C MET A 140 -4.62 -6.44 22.12
N SER A 141 -3.77 -7.03 21.28
CA SER A 141 -3.17 -8.34 21.56
C SER A 141 -2.12 -8.29 22.66
N ASP A 142 -1.99 -9.39 23.39
CA ASP A 142 -0.93 -9.58 24.40
C ASP A 142 0.47 -9.43 23.78
N ALA A 143 0.64 -9.85 22.52
CA ALA A 143 1.90 -9.72 21.81
C ALA A 143 2.31 -8.25 21.62
N PHE A 144 1.36 -7.35 21.31
CA PHE A 144 1.67 -5.93 21.23
C PHE A 144 1.96 -5.33 22.60
N ASN A 145 1.18 -5.68 23.63
CA ASN A 145 1.42 -5.22 24.99
C ASN A 145 2.85 -5.57 25.44
N GLN A 146 3.26 -6.83 25.26
CA GLN A 146 4.60 -7.31 25.61
C GLN A 146 5.70 -6.58 24.80
N ALA A 147 5.49 -6.40 23.49
CA ALA A 147 6.44 -5.68 22.65
C ALA A 147 6.57 -4.21 23.05
N HIS A 148 5.45 -3.57 23.38
CA HIS A 148 5.41 -2.19 23.85
C HIS A 148 6.11 -2.05 25.20
N GLU A 149 5.82 -2.91 26.18
CA GLU A 149 6.50 -2.91 27.48
C GLU A 149 8.01 -3.12 27.34
N ALA A 150 8.43 -4.08 26.50
CA ALA A 150 9.84 -4.32 26.22
C ALA A 150 10.52 -3.09 25.61
N LEU A 151 9.83 -2.35 24.75
CA LEU A 151 10.32 -1.10 24.18
C LEU A 151 10.45 0.00 25.24
N GLN A 152 9.48 0.15 26.14
CA GLN A 152 9.53 1.16 27.22
C GLN A 152 10.64 0.88 28.24
N GLN A 153 11.06 -0.37 28.39
CA GLN A 153 12.18 -0.76 29.26
C GLN A 153 13.55 -0.43 28.64
N GLN A 154 13.62 -0.14 27.34
CA GLN A 154 14.87 0.25 26.71
C GLN A 154 15.27 1.66 27.14
N PRO A 155 16.57 1.94 27.34
CA PRO A 155 17.02 3.29 27.63
C PRO A 155 16.57 4.23 26.52
N SER A 156 15.94 5.34 26.88
CA SER A 156 15.51 6.35 25.92
C SER A 156 16.72 6.86 25.14
N VAL A 157 16.76 6.50 23.86
CA VAL A 157 17.70 7.04 22.88
C VAL A 157 17.03 8.28 22.31
N ASP A 158 17.46 9.45 22.77
CA ASP A 158 17.04 10.76 22.30
C ASP A 158 15.56 11.14 22.58
N MET A 159 15.19 12.38 22.24
CA MET A 159 13.82 12.92 22.36
C MET A 159 12.88 12.42 21.25
N ILE A 160 13.09 11.20 20.73
CA ILE A 160 12.30 10.64 19.63
C ILE A 160 11.35 9.59 20.21
N LEU A 161 10.08 9.66 19.79
CA LEU A 161 9.08 8.66 20.18
C LEU A 161 9.38 7.34 19.46
N CYS A 162 9.79 6.32 20.23
CA CYS A 162 9.88 4.96 19.74
C CYS A 162 8.50 4.28 19.84
N VAL A 163 8.03 3.71 18.74
CA VAL A 163 6.74 3.02 18.66
C VAL A 163 6.88 1.62 18.07
N ILE A 164 5.93 0.75 18.39
CA ILE A 164 5.81 -0.57 17.76
C ILE A 164 5.04 -0.43 16.46
N CYS A 165 5.68 -0.83 15.36
CA CYS A 165 5.08 -0.96 14.05
C CYS A 165 4.61 -2.42 13.85
N MET A 166 3.31 -2.66 13.90
CA MET A 166 2.73 -3.98 13.66
C MET A 166 2.55 -4.24 12.17
N MET A 167 2.89 -5.45 11.76
CA MET A 167 2.79 -5.90 10.38
C MET A 167 2.05 -7.24 10.33
N MET A 168 0.95 -7.28 9.58
CA MET A 168 0.19 -8.48 9.29
C MET A 168 0.51 -8.95 7.88
N LEU A 169 1.03 -10.17 7.75
CA LEU A 169 1.40 -10.77 6.48
C LEU A 169 0.47 -11.94 6.17
N TRP A 170 -0.03 -12.02 4.94
CA TRP A 170 -0.80 -13.17 4.47
C TRP A 170 -0.49 -13.48 3.01
N SER A 171 -0.77 -14.71 2.59
CA SER A 171 -0.60 -15.15 1.22
C SER A 171 -1.78 -16.04 0.83
N ASP A 172 -2.31 -15.80 -0.37
CA ASP A 172 -3.34 -16.62 -0.99
C ASP A 172 -3.03 -16.82 -2.48
N SER A 173 -3.71 -17.77 -3.12
CA SER A 173 -3.50 -18.04 -4.54
C SER A 173 -4.41 -17.18 -5.40
N MET A 174 -3.83 -16.28 -6.19
CA MET A 174 -4.55 -15.49 -7.19
C MET A 174 -4.57 -16.20 -8.55
N HIS A 175 -5.74 -16.29 -9.18
CA HIS A 175 -5.88 -16.81 -10.54
C HIS A 175 -5.71 -15.67 -11.55
N LEU A 176 -4.61 -15.68 -12.32
CA LEU A 176 -4.22 -14.55 -13.18
C LEU A 176 -4.99 -14.47 -14.50
N THR A 177 -5.53 -15.59 -15.00
CA THR A 177 -6.15 -15.62 -16.34
C THR A 177 -7.25 -16.67 -16.41
N SER A 178 -8.43 -16.32 -16.94
CA SER A 178 -9.53 -17.28 -17.13
C SER A 178 -9.20 -18.41 -18.12
N PHE A 179 -8.23 -18.19 -19.01
CA PHE A 179 -7.91 -19.11 -20.11
C PHE A 179 -6.64 -19.95 -19.89
N ARG A 180 -5.86 -19.70 -18.83
CA ARG A 180 -4.66 -20.49 -18.49
C ARG A 180 -4.59 -20.74 -16.99
N GLN A 181 -4.11 -21.92 -16.59
CA GLN A 181 -3.87 -22.27 -15.19
C GLN A 181 -2.59 -21.62 -14.66
N VAL A 182 -2.50 -20.28 -14.72
CA VAL A 182 -1.41 -19.52 -14.12
C VAL A 182 -1.91 -18.98 -12.77
N LYS A 183 -1.24 -19.39 -11.70
CA LYS A 183 -1.50 -18.90 -10.34
C LYS A 183 -0.37 -17.98 -9.91
N LEU A 184 -0.72 -16.88 -9.26
CA LEU A 184 0.21 -16.03 -8.54
C LEU A 184 0.05 -16.28 -7.05
N TRP A 185 1.14 -16.14 -6.30
CA TRP A 185 1.15 -16.22 -4.85
C TRP A 185 1.68 -14.91 -4.28
N PRO A 186 0.85 -13.86 -4.23
CA PRO A 186 1.22 -12.62 -3.56
C PRO A 186 1.43 -12.84 -2.07
N LEU A 187 2.33 -12.05 -1.49
CA LEU A 187 2.43 -11.83 -0.06
C LEU A 187 1.96 -10.39 0.19
N TYR A 188 0.87 -10.26 0.93
CA TYR A 188 0.30 -8.97 1.30
C TYR A 188 0.82 -8.55 2.66
N LEU A 189 0.86 -7.24 2.87
CA LEU A 189 1.24 -6.61 4.12
C LEU A 189 0.18 -5.57 4.50
N TYR A 190 -0.25 -5.59 5.75
CA TYR A 190 -1.08 -4.55 6.36
C TYR A 190 -0.49 -4.09 7.69
N PHE A 191 -0.69 -2.83 8.05
CA PHE A 191 -0.22 -2.28 9.30
C PHE A 191 -1.28 -2.45 10.39
N GLY A 192 -1.00 -3.32 11.36
CA GLY A 192 -1.93 -3.62 12.45
C GLY A 192 -2.14 -2.49 13.46
N ASN A 193 -1.42 -1.37 13.30
CA ASN A 193 -1.68 -0.14 14.05
C ASN A 193 -2.91 0.60 13.54
N GLN A 194 -3.34 0.35 12.30
CA GLN A 194 -4.52 0.98 11.72
C GLN A 194 -5.80 0.27 12.17
N LEU A 195 -6.84 1.06 12.46
CA LEU A 195 -8.19 0.54 12.69
C LEU A 195 -8.71 -0.17 11.44
N LYS A 196 -9.30 -1.34 11.61
CA LYS A 196 -9.86 -2.11 10.50
C LYS A 196 -10.99 -1.41 9.73
N TYR A 197 -11.68 -0.47 10.37
CA TYR A 197 -12.89 0.17 9.85
C TYR A 197 -12.65 1.56 9.24
N GLU A 198 -11.38 1.95 9.09
CA GLU A 198 -10.98 3.14 8.33
C GLU A 198 -10.72 2.79 6.86
#